data_AF-A0ABC8JKT9-F1
#
_entry.id   AF-A0ABC8JKT9-F1
#
_cell.length_a   1.000
_cell.length_b   1.000
_cell.length_c   1.000
_cell.angle_alpha   90.00
_cell.angle_beta   90.00
_cell.angle_gamma   90.00
#
_symmetry.space_group_name_H-M   'P 1'
#
loop_
_entity.id
_entity.type
_entity.pdbx_description
1 polymer ?
#
loop_
_entity_poly.entity_id
_entity_poly.type
_entity_poly.pdbx_seq_one_letter_code
_entity_poly.pdbx_strand_id
1 'polypeptide(L)'
;MEEIISALIREGRYQGIGQCITREYRMVCHAVKGDISKDFVEGSRAVIIDKDRNPKWVPRRLEEMKDTMVDKYFKRMVEEDGWEDLKLPPRKNLPASIIAKL
;
A
#
# COMPACT_ATOMS: atom_id res chain seq x y z
N MET A 1 -0.63 0.60 10.10
CA MET A 1 0.23 -0.12 9.12
C MET A 1 0.04 -1.63 9.16
N GLU A 2 0.02 -2.27 10.34
CA GLU A 2 -0.07 -3.74 10.44
C GLU A 2 -1.31 -4.35 9.74
N GLU A 3 -2.53 -3.84 9.95
CA GLU A 3 -3.71 -4.37 9.23
C GLU A 3 -3.64 -4.19 7.71
N ILE A 4 -3.01 -3.12 7.25
CA ILE A 4 -2.85 -2.87 5.80
C ILE A 4 -1.97 -3.97 5.20
N ILE A 5 -0.86 -4.32 5.87
CA ILE A 5 0.04 -5.40 5.46
C ILE A 5 -0.68 -6.75 5.54
N SER A 6 -1.44 -7.00 6.60
CA SER A 6 -2.27 -8.21 6.74
C SER A 6 -3.26 -8.35 5.57
N ALA A 7 -3.94 -7.26 5.21
CA ALA A 7 -4.85 -7.21 4.06
C ALA A 7 -4.12 -7.50 2.74
N LEU A 8 -2.95 -6.90 2.50
CA LEU A 8 -2.13 -7.18 1.31
C LEU A 8 -1.76 -8.67 1.21
N ILE A 9 -1.31 -9.29 2.31
CA ILE A 9 -0.92 -10.70 2.34
C ILE A 9 -2.14 -11.61 2.11
N ARG A 10 -3.28 -11.31 2.72
CA ARG A 10 -4.50 -12.13 2.59
C ARG A 10 -5.03 -12.08 1.16
N GLU A 11 -5.09 -10.89 0.58
CA GLU A 11 -5.63 -10.65 -0.76
C GLU A 11 -4.68 -11.17 -1.85
N GLY A 12 -3.37 -11.00 -1.66
CA GLY A 12 -2.34 -11.46 -2.60
C GLY A 12 -2.29 -12.98 -2.79
N ARG A 13 -2.84 -13.77 -1.86
CA ARG A 13 -2.92 -15.24 -1.98
C ARG A 13 -3.79 -15.70 -3.16
N TYR A 14 -4.69 -14.85 -3.64
CA TYR A 14 -5.65 -15.17 -4.69
C TYR A 14 -5.40 -14.36 -5.97
N GLN A 15 -4.26 -13.70 -6.09
CA GLN A 15 -3.95 -12.75 -7.16
C GLN A 15 -2.61 -13.06 -7.81
N GLY A 16 -2.55 -12.89 -9.13
CA GLY A 16 -1.29 -12.89 -9.85
C GLY A 16 -0.43 -11.69 -9.47
N ILE A 17 0.89 -11.84 -9.62
CA ILE A 17 1.88 -10.83 -9.21
C ILE A 17 1.61 -9.42 -9.77
N GLY A 18 1.06 -9.31 -10.99
CA GLY A 18 0.70 -8.02 -11.58
C GLY A 18 -0.37 -7.28 -10.78
N GLN A 19 -1.41 -8.00 -10.34
CA GLN A 19 -2.47 -7.43 -9.51
C GLN A 19 -1.95 -7.06 -8.12
N CYS A 20 -1.09 -7.91 -7.51
CA CYS A 20 -0.45 -7.61 -6.24
C CYS A 20 0.37 -6.31 -6.31
N ILE A 21 1.23 -6.17 -7.32
CA ILE A 21 2.07 -4.97 -7.50
C ILE A 21 1.20 -3.72 -7.71
N THR A 22 0.15 -3.79 -8.52
CA THR A 22 -0.77 -2.64 -8.70
C THR A 22 -1.44 -2.25 -7.37
N ARG A 23 -1.84 -3.22 -6.54
CA ARG A 23 -2.45 -2.94 -5.23
C ARG A 23 -1.45 -2.37 -4.23
N GLU A 24 -0.26 -2.95 -4.14
CA GLU A 24 0.82 -2.47 -3.28
C GLU A 24 1.24 -1.06 -3.65
N TYR A 25 1.31 -0.76 -4.95
CA TYR A 25 1.61 0.58 -5.45
C TYR A 25 0.58 1.61 -4.97
N ARG A 26 -0.73 1.34 -5.11
CA ARG A 26 -1.79 2.25 -4.60
C ARG A 26 -1.63 2.53 -3.10
N MET A 27 -1.39 1.47 -2.32
CA MET A 27 -1.17 1.57 -0.88
C MET A 27 0.02 2.49 -0.56
N VAL A 28 1.16 2.30 -1.23
CA VAL A 28 2.35 3.14 -1.04
C VAL A 28 2.08 4.58 -1.45
N CYS A 29 1.40 4.83 -2.56
CA CYS A 29 1.05 6.18 -3.00
C CYS A 29 0.23 6.93 -1.95
N HIS A 30 -0.83 6.31 -1.40
CA HIS A 30 -1.63 6.92 -0.33
C HIS A 30 -0.80 7.14 0.95
N ALA A 31 0.06 6.19 1.32
CA ALA A 31 0.94 6.34 2.48
C ALA A 31 1.94 7.50 2.33
N VAL A 32 2.51 7.68 1.13
CA VAL A 32 3.46 8.77 0.82
C VAL A 32 2.74 10.11 0.67
N LYS A 33 1.58 10.14 0.00
CA LYS A 33 0.73 11.34 -0.11
C LYS A 33 0.27 11.83 1.26
N GLY A 34 0.09 10.90 2.21
CA GLY A 34 -0.29 11.22 3.58
C GLY A 34 -1.74 11.68 3.71
N ASP A 35 -2.59 11.35 2.73
CA ASP A 35 -4.01 11.73 2.66
C ASP A 35 -4.91 10.89 3.60
N ILE A 36 -4.40 9.74 4.05
CA ILE A 36 -5.08 8.88 5.04
C ILE A 36 -4.43 8.98 6.41
N SER A 37 -3.10 8.94 6.49
CA SER A 37 -2.33 9.04 7.73
C SER A 37 -0.97 9.68 7.47
N LYS A 38 -0.42 10.34 8.49
CA LYS A 38 0.95 10.88 8.49
C LYS A 38 1.98 9.90 9.04
N ASP A 39 1.59 8.68 9.34
CA ASP A 39 2.45 7.67 9.98
C ASP A 39 3.70 7.35 9.15
N PHE A 40 3.65 7.42 7.82
CA PHE A 40 4.87 7.22 7.00
C PHE A 40 5.95 8.28 7.30
N VAL A 41 5.54 9.55 7.36
CA VAL A 41 6.43 10.68 7.69
C VAL A 41 6.85 10.61 9.16
N GLU A 42 5.93 10.32 10.06
CA GLU A 42 6.21 10.20 11.49
C GLU A 42 7.20 9.06 11.81
N GLY A 43 7.09 7.94 11.09
CA GLY A 43 8.02 6.83 11.22
C GLY A 43 9.41 7.21 10.76
N SER A 44 9.50 7.90 9.62
CA SER A 44 10.76 8.44 9.11
C SER A 44 11.37 9.43 10.09
N ARG A 45 10.56 10.33 10.68
CA ARG A 45 11.00 11.25 11.73
C ARG A 45 11.58 10.49 12.94
N ALA A 46 10.83 9.55 13.50
CA ALA A 46 11.21 8.83 14.71
C ALA A 46 12.45 7.93 14.53
N VAL A 47 12.62 7.34 13.34
CA VAL A 47 13.71 6.38 13.06
C VAL A 47 14.94 7.03 12.46
N ILE A 48 14.78 7.97 11.53
CA ILE A 48 15.88 8.46 10.69
C ILE A 48 16.31 9.88 11.11
N ILE A 49 15.34 10.77 11.37
CA ILE A 49 15.61 12.19 11.61
C ILE A 49 15.97 12.43 13.08
N ASP A 50 15.00 12.27 13.97
CA ASP A 50 15.16 12.55 15.40
C ASP A 50 15.78 11.36 16.13
N LYS A 51 15.63 10.15 15.59
CA LYS A 51 16.17 8.88 16.14
C LYS A 51 15.72 8.61 17.58
N ASP A 52 14.59 9.17 17.99
CA ASP A 52 14.01 9.00 19.33
C ASP A 52 13.38 7.62 19.52
N ARG A 53 13.12 6.88 18.43
CA ARG A 53 12.40 5.59 18.41
C ARG A 53 11.04 5.65 19.11
N ASN A 54 10.41 6.82 19.17
CA ASN A 54 9.13 7.06 19.82
C ASN A 54 8.13 7.68 18.83
N PRO A 55 7.65 6.91 17.85
CA PRO A 55 6.70 7.40 16.86
C PRO A 55 5.32 7.65 17.49
N LYS A 56 4.68 8.73 17.05
CA LYS A 56 3.36 9.19 17.50
C LYS A 56 2.29 8.81 16.47
N TRP A 57 2.01 7.50 16.38
CA TRP A 57 1.04 6.96 15.43
C TRP A 57 -0.39 7.46 15.66
N VAL A 58 -1.14 7.60 14.56
CA VAL A 58 -2.57 7.94 14.60
C VAL A 58 -3.36 7.01 13.67
N PRO A 59 -4.31 6.19 14.20
CA PRO A 59 -4.65 6.03 15.62
C PRO A 59 -3.54 5.37 16.43
N ARG A 60 -3.55 5.59 17.75
CA ARG A 60 -2.46 5.09 18.63
C ARG A 60 -2.62 3.61 18.94
N ARG A 61 -3.85 3.09 18.87
CA ARG A 61 -4.18 1.71 19.19
C ARG A 61 -4.82 1.02 17.98
N LEU A 62 -4.61 -0.28 17.88
CA LEU A 62 -5.10 -1.06 16.74
C LEU A 62 -6.63 -1.13 16.71
N GLU A 63 -7.25 -1.21 17.89
CA GLU A 63 -8.71 -1.32 18.06
C GLU A 63 -9.46 -0.04 17.63
N GLU A 64 -8.75 1.08 17.55
CA GLU A 64 -9.28 2.36 17.08
C GLU A 64 -9.29 2.45 15.55
N MET A 65 -8.62 1.51 14.87
CA MET A 65 -8.56 1.47 13.42
C MET A 65 -9.82 0.82 12.86
N LYS A 66 -10.45 1.50 11.89
CA LYS A 66 -11.67 1.02 11.24
C LYS A 66 -11.32 0.38 9.90
N ASP A 67 -12.07 -0.63 9.48
CA ASP A 67 -11.93 -1.27 8.17
C ASP A 67 -12.00 -0.23 7.02
N THR A 68 -12.89 0.76 7.17
CA THR A 68 -13.03 1.86 6.21
C THR A 68 -11.77 2.73 6.06
N MET A 69 -10.86 2.73 7.03
CA MET A 69 -9.55 3.39 6.89
C MET A 69 -8.59 2.53 6.08
N VAL A 70 -8.63 1.20 6.27
CA VAL A 70 -7.83 0.25 5.50
C VAL A 70 -8.23 0.28 4.03
N ASP A 71 -9.53 0.26 3.74
CA ASP A 71 -10.07 0.30 2.37
C ASP A 71 -9.61 1.52 1.58
N LYS A 72 -9.41 2.67 2.25
CA LYS A 72 -8.94 3.89 1.59
C LYS A 72 -7.57 3.72 0.97
N TYR A 73 -6.67 2.94 1.57
CA TYR A 73 -5.33 2.71 1.03
C TYR A 73 -5.33 1.95 -0.29
N PHE A 74 -6.41 1.22 -0.60
CA PHE A 74 -6.51 0.41 -1.81
C PHE A 74 -7.38 1.05 -2.91
N LYS A 75 -7.92 2.25 -2.65
CA LYS A 75 -8.67 3.01 -3.66
C LYS A 75 -7.78 3.35 -4.84
N ARG A 76 -8.40 3.48 -6.02
CA ARG A 76 -7.70 3.92 -7.23
C ARG A 76 -7.15 5.32 -7.02
N MET A 77 -5.96 5.56 -7.55
CA MET A 77 -5.41 6.92 -7.61
C MET A 77 -6.29 7.77 -8.52
N VAL A 78 -6.67 8.96 -8.04
CA VAL A 78 -7.31 9.98 -8.88
C VAL A 78 -6.21 10.66 -9.67
N GLU A 79 -6.41 10.83 -10.98
CA GLU A 79 -5.50 11.54 -11.90
C GLU A 79 -5.48 13.06 -11.63
N GLU A 80 -5.19 13.41 -10.38
CA GLU A 80 -5.05 14.77 -9.86
C GLU A 80 -3.65 14.86 -9.24
N ASP A 81 -2.98 15.99 -9.45
CA ASP A 81 -1.62 16.24 -8.96
C ASP A 81 -0.55 15.23 -9.42
N GLY A 82 -0.77 14.57 -10.56
CA GLY A 82 0.20 13.64 -11.15
C GLY A 82 0.24 12.25 -10.50
N TRP A 83 -0.70 11.94 -9.60
CA TRP A 83 -0.86 10.59 -9.10
C TRP A 83 -1.72 9.77 -10.06
N GLU A 84 -1.20 8.66 -10.55
CA GLU A 84 -1.97 7.73 -11.38
C GLU A 84 -1.71 6.29 -10.95
N ASP A 85 -2.67 5.41 -11.23
CA ASP A 85 -2.51 3.98 -11.02
C ASP A 85 -1.36 3.42 -11.87
N LEU A 86 -0.58 2.50 -11.30
CA LEU A 86 0.51 1.83 -12.02
C LEU A 86 0.00 1.08 -13.25
N LYS A 87 0.43 1.53 -14.43
CA LYS A 87 0.19 0.88 -15.72
C LYS A 87 1.32 -0.10 -16.00
N LEU A 88 1.12 -1.37 -15.67
CA LEU A 88 2.07 -2.42 -16.02
C LEU A 88 2.10 -2.62 -17.54
N PRO A 89 3.29 -2.75 -18.16
CA PRO A 89 3.38 -3.01 -19.59
C PRO A 89 2.72 -4.35 -19.94
N PRO A 90 2.07 -4.45 -21.11
CA PRO A 90 1.55 -5.72 -21.57
C PRO A 90 2.72 -6.70 -21.72
N ARG A 91 2.63 -7.85 -21.04
CA ARG A 91 3.66 -8.88 -21.15
C ARG A 91 3.56 -9.55 -22.52
N LYS A 92 4.38 -9.11 -23.47
CA LYS A 92 4.55 -9.80 -24.76
C LYS A 92 5.43 -11.04 -24.52
N ASN A 93 5.03 -12.19 -25.09
CA ASN A 93 5.81 -13.44 -25.15
C ASN A 93 6.03 -14.19 -23.81
N LEU A 94 4.99 -14.38 -23.00
CA LEU A 94 5.07 -15.36 -21.90
C LEU A 94 4.79 -16.78 -22.42
N PRO A 95 5.66 -17.77 -22.13
CA PRO A 95 5.34 -19.16 -22.38
C PRO A 95 4.07 -19.57 -21.62
N ALA A 96 3.21 -20.39 -22.24
CA ALA A 96 1.95 -20.83 -21.65
C ALA A 96 2.11 -21.47 -20.25
N SER A 97 3.27 -22.06 -19.97
CA SER A 97 3.63 -22.64 -18.68
C SER A 97 3.69 -21.64 -17.52
N ILE A 98 3.92 -20.36 -17.79
CA ILE A 98 3.97 -19.30 -16.78
C ILE A 98 2.58 -18.69 -16.55
N ILE A 99 1.71 -18.73 -17.57
CA ILE A 99 0.33 -18.21 -17.48
C ILE A 99 -0.51 -19.05 -16.50
N ALA A 100 -0.29 -20.37 -16.43
CA ALA A 100 -1.04 -21.27 -15.56
C ALA A 100 -0.70 -21.15 -14.05
N LYS A 101 0.29 -20.32 -13.68
CA LYS A 101 0.73 -20.07 -12.29
C LYS A 101 0.60 -18.59 -11.88
N LEU A 102 -0.04 -17.77 -12.71
CA LEU A 102 -0.32 -16.34 -12.50
C LEU A 102 -1.82 -16.14 -12.27
#